data_AF-A0A5M6CXU0-F1
#
_entry.id   AF-A0A5M6CXU0-F1
#
_cell.length_a   1.000
_cell.length_b   1.000
_cell.length_c   1.000
_cell.angle_alpha   90.00
_cell.angle_beta   90.00
_cell.angle_gamma   90.00
#
_symmetry.space_group_name_H-M   'P 1'
#
loop_
_entity.id
_entity.type
_entity.pdbx_description
1 polymer ?
#
loop_
_entity_poly.entity_id
_entity_poly.type
_entity_poly.pdbx_seq_one_letter_code
_entity_poly.pdbx_strand_id
1 'polypeptide(L)'
;MRAYQRLPVRIRVAIPLVVVVAGTLVVSHQAGLVPQSRRASHEYRHELSKTIAIGGAAMLVSERPDAFAAASREWVARHPDLKSVGLVSPDGAKIFETSNHSAVWERSRNVPGSALTTTLSADGKSYGTLQLAFAPLPPAWSDLNRLLLFVCPTCFLMFAFLIPGLLRRDRRDNLEPVAGRQDTSTATVSAGNQGRTTGDAAADRPSVASPTSEAAPDLPNRHLLLDLMVSLDTRLKDIRLAVDNADFKSLRTEARSLRGLGQASGVDALFAPAEALERAALRADTRGATEMLRQIDDLIEQISTAAALEFDSQTSGPIACSLPLDDDDYREIVNEFIEQFDRRLMLMLSHVEQGAFEPLEQEAHWLKGCGGTVGYEALTKPAIELMHSARAKDHLACQRALGAVLDIRKRLVVPITPNGHSKTQAKTESLRQSTGKN
;
A
#
# COMPACT_ATOMS: atom_id res chain seq x y z
N MET A 1 -31.62 6.13 26.38
CA MET A 1 -31.13 4.98 27.18
C MET A 1 -31.87 3.65 26.94
N ARG A 2 -33.14 3.63 26.50
CA ARG A 2 -33.91 2.39 26.23
C ARG A 2 -33.35 1.49 25.10
N ALA A 3 -32.58 2.04 24.17
CA ALA A 3 -31.96 1.28 23.08
C ALA A 3 -30.78 0.39 23.54
N TYR A 4 -30.04 0.80 24.58
CA TYR A 4 -28.86 0.08 25.07
C TYR A 4 -29.21 -1.22 25.80
N GLN A 5 -30.40 -1.30 26.39
CA GLN A 5 -30.89 -2.47 27.12
C GLN A 5 -31.32 -3.63 26.19
N ARG A 6 -31.58 -3.36 24.90
CA ARG A 6 -32.00 -4.38 23.92
C ARG A 6 -30.82 -5.14 23.29
N LEU A 7 -29.59 -4.68 23.51
CA LEU A 7 -28.40 -5.32 22.97
C LEU A 7 -28.01 -6.56 23.79
N PRO A 8 -27.57 -7.65 23.16
CA PRO A 8 -27.08 -8.83 23.88
C PRO A 8 -25.88 -8.47 24.77
N VAL A 9 -25.78 -9.12 25.93
CA VAL A 9 -24.81 -8.80 27.01
C VAL A 9 -23.38 -8.68 26.49
N ARG A 10 -22.99 -9.55 25.54
CA ARG A 10 -21.69 -9.50 24.85
C ARG A 10 -21.35 -8.13 24.23
N ILE A 11 -22.33 -7.44 23.63
CA ILE A 11 -22.14 -6.13 23.00
C ILE A 11 -22.04 -5.03 24.07
N ARG A 12 -22.80 -5.15 25.16
CA ARG A 12 -22.75 -4.20 26.28
C ARG A 12 -21.40 -4.19 26.99
N VAL A 13 -20.69 -5.33 27.03
CA VAL A 13 -19.33 -5.43 27.59
C VAL A 13 -18.27 -4.97 26.59
N ALA A 14 -18.45 -5.29 25.30
CA ALA A 14 -17.47 -4.95 24.26
C ALA A 14 -17.33 -3.44 24.02
N ILE A 15 -18.43 -2.67 24.06
CA ILE A 15 -18.41 -1.23 23.79
C ILE A 15 -17.48 -0.45 24.76
N PRO A 16 -17.64 -0.55 26.09
CA PRO A 16 -16.74 0.15 27.02
C PRO A 16 -15.30 -0.39 26.96
N LEU A 17 -15.11 -1.68 26.65
CA LEU A 17 -13.77 -2.25 26.47
C LEU A 17 -13.03 -1.61 25.28
N VAL A 18 -13.71 -1.48 24.13
CA VAL A 18 -13.15 -0.84 22.94
C VAL A 18 -12.81 0.63 23.21
N VAL A 19 -13.68 1.36 23.91
CA VAL A 19 -13.45 2.77 24.28
C VAL A 19 -12.24 2.92 25.22
N VAL A 20 -12.07 2.02 26.19
CA VAL A 20 -10.93 2.03 27.11
C VAL A 20 -9.62 1.74 26.38
N VAL A 21 -9.61 0.72 25.50
CA VAL A 21 -8.42 0.38 24.70
C VAL A 21 -8.06 1.54 23.77
N ALA A 22 -9.03 2.07 23.03
CA ALA A 22 -8.82 3.22 22.15
C ALA A 22 -8.30 4.45 22.91
N GLY A 23 -8.89 4.78 24.07
CA GLY A 23 -8.45 5.88 24.92
C GLY A 23 -7.02 5.70 25.45
N THR A 24 -6.67 4.48 25.86
CA THR A 24 -5.32 4.17 26.36
C THR A 24 -4.28 4.30 25.25
N LEU A 25 -4.61 3.86 24.03
CA LEU A 25 -3.74 4.01 22.87
C LEU A 25 -3.51 5.48 22.49
N VAL A 26 -4.55 6.32 22.54
CA VAL A 26 -4.43 7.76 22.27
C VAL A 26 -3.56 8.46 23.32
N VAL A 27 -3.74 8.14 24.61
CA VAL A 27 -2.90 8.70 25.69
C VAL A 27 -1.45 8.24 25.54
N SER A 28 -1.23 6.98 25.16
CA SER A 28 0.11 6.47 24.88
C SER A 28 0.78 7.14 23.68
N HIS A 29 0.01 7.48 22.65
CA HIS A 29 0.49 8.26 21.51
C HIS A 29 0.90 9.67 21.94
N GLN A 30 0.07 10.36 22.72
CA GLN A 30 0.38 11.70 23.25
C GLN A 30 1.59 11.70 24.20
N ALA A 31 1.81 10.61 24.94
CA ALA A 31 2.96 10.43 25.81
C ALA A 31 4.27 10.08 25.07
N GLY A 32 4.24 9.95 23.73
CA GLY A 32 5.42 9.60 22.94
C GLY A 32 5.92 8.17 23.18
N LEU A 33 5.09 7.30 23.75
CA LEU A 33 5.40 5.88 24.00
C LEU A 33 5.15 4.99 22.77
N VAL A 34 4.63 5.58 21.69
CA VAL A 34 4.41 4.91 20.40
C VAL A 34 5.73 4.93 19.59
N PRO A 35 6.13 3.83 18.94
CA PRO A 35 7.43 3.72 18.28
C PRO A 35 7.46 4.56 16.99
N GLN A 36 7.72 5.86 17.12
CA GLN A 36 8.05 6.77 16.01
C GLN A 36 9.53 7.21 16.05
N SER A 37 10.25 6.83 17.11
CA SER A 37 11.67 7.09 17.38
C SER A 37 12.58 6.69 16.22
N ARG A 38 12.34 5.55 15.56
CA ARG A 38 13.18 5.08 14.44
C ARG A 38 13.08 5.97 13.20
N ARG A 39 11.87 6.25 12.71
CA ARG A 39 11.68 7.13 11.53
C ARG A 39 12.25 8.53 11.78
N ALA A 40 11.93 9.12 12.93
CA ALA A 40 12.48 10.42 13.34
C ALA A 40 14.02 10.41 13.45
N SER A 41 14.62 9.31 13.91
CA SER A 41 16.09 9.17 13.98
C SER A 41 16.74 9.03 12.61
N HIS A 42 16.10 8.29 11.68
CA HIS A 42 16.60 8.18 10.30
C HIS A 42 16.52 9.52 9.56
N GLU A 43 15.40 10.24 9.70
CA GLU A 43 15.20 11.56 9.12
C GLU A 43 16.20 12.58 9.70
N TYR A 44 16.37 12.59 11.03
CA TYR A 44 17.39 13.42 11.71
C TYR A 44 18.81 13.16 11.20
N ARG A 45 19.20 11.88 11.05
CA ARG A 45 20.54 11.51 10.54
C ARG A 45 20.76 11.94 9.10
N HIS A 46 19.74 11.83 8.26
CA HIS A 46 19.80 12.23 6.85
C HIS A 46 19.94 13.76 6.71
N GLU A 47 19.14 14.53 7.44
CA GLU A 47 19.21 15.99 7.43
C GLU A 47 20.52 16.52 8.03
N LEU A 48 21.02 15.90 9.09
CA LEU A 48 22.33 16.22 9.66
C LEU A 48 23.45 15.94 8.65
N SER A 49 23.41 14.77 7.99
CA SER A 49 24.37 14.42 6.94
C SER A 49 24.37 15.43 5.81
N LYS A 50 23.19 15.83 5.33
CA LYS A 50 23.04 16.82 4.27
C LYS A 50 23.58 18.19 4.66
N THR A 51 23.29 18.62 5.89
CA THR A 51 23.78 19.90 6.43
C THR A 51 25.30 19.91 6.53
N ILE A 52 25.90 18.83 7.03
CA ILE A 52 27.35 18.64 7.09
C ILE A 52 27.95 18.58 5.68
N ALA A 53 27.28 17.92 4.73
CA ALA A 53 27.76 17.80 3.36
C ALA A 53 27.80 19.16 2.65
N ILE A 54 26.73 19.95 2.75
CA ILE A 54 26.65 21.28 2.14
C ILE A 54 27.67 22.23 2.78
N GLY A 55 27.72 22.28 4.12
CA GLY A 55 28.67 23.12 4.85
C GLY A 55 30.13 22.71 4.59
N GLY A 56 30.39 21.40 4.56
CA GLY A 56 31.72 20.85 4.28
C GLY A 56 32.18 21.10 2.85
N ALA A 57 31.29 20.95 1.86
CA ALA A 57 31.60 21.25 0.47
C ALA A 57 32.00 22.73 0.29
N ALA A 58 31.28 23.67 0.92
CA ALA A 58 31.62 25.10 0.85
C ALA A 58 33.02 25.42 1.44
N MET A 59 33.42 24.73 2.52
CA MET A 59 34.74 24.90 3.14
C MET A 59 35.87 24.34 2.27
N LEU A 60 35.61 23.23 1.58
CA LEU A 60 36.57 22.60 0.67
C LEU A 60 36.73 23.40 -0.65
N VAL A 61 35.65 24.00 -1.16
CA VAL A 61 35.71 24.94 -2.30
C VAL A 61 36.58 26.14 -1.99
N SER A 62 36.53 26.64 -0.76
CA SER A 62 37.35 27.77 -0.30
C SER A 62 38.82 27.39 -0.04
N GLU A 63 39.25 26.18 -0.39
CA GLU A 63 40.59 25.62 -0.18
C GLU A 63 41.07 25.69 1.29
N ARG A 64 40.14 25.51 2.25
CA ARG A 64 40.45 25.49 3.69
C ARG A 64 40.20 24.12 4.31
N PRO A 65 41.04 23.11 4.02
CA PRO A 65 40.88 21.76 4.57
C PRO A 65 41.00 21.74 6.11
N ASP A 66 41.81 22.63 6.70
CA ASP A 66 41.95 22.75 8.15
C ASP A 66 40.67 23.26 8.83
N ALA A 67 39.92 24.14 8.14
CA ALA A 67 38.64 24.64 8.64
C ALA A 67 37.59 23.53 8.64
N PHE A 68 37.57 22.67 7.62
CA PHE A 68 36.72 21.49 7.57
C PHE A 68 37.06 20.50 8.69
N ALA A 69 38.35 20.28 8.97
CA ALA A 69 38.80 19.42 10.06
C ALA A 69 38.37 19.94 11.43
N ALA A 70 38.48 21.25 11.66
CA ALA A 70 38.03 21.90 12.90
C ALA A 70 36.50 21.84 13.05
N ALA A 71 35.76 22.16 11.99
CA ALA A 71 34.30 22.08 11.97
C ALA A 71 33.78 20.65 12.21
N SER A 72 34.46 19.65 11.63
CA SER A 72 34.10 18.24 11.81
C SER A 72 34.26 17.77 13.25
N ARG A 73 35.34 18.16 13.93
CA ARG A 73 35.52 17.85 15.36
C ARG A 73 34.44 18.50 16.21
N GLU A 74 34.07 19.73 15.88
CA GLU A 74 33.04 20.47 16.58
C GLU A 74 31.63 19.90 16.32
N TRP A 75 31.32 19.43 15.11
CA TRP A 75 30.07 18.71 14.82
C TRP A 75 29.97 17.42 15.62
N VAL A 76 31.04 16.63 15.69
CA VAL A 76 31.07 15.42 16.54
C VAL A 76 30.86 15.76 18.02
N ALA A 77 31.44 16.87 18.50
CA ALA A 77 31.26 17.30 19.89
C ALA A 77 29.82 17.77 20.19
N ARG A 78 29.15 18.43 19.25
CA ARG A 78 27.80 18.97 19.43
C ARG A 78 26.66 17.97 19.21
N HIS A 79 26.93 16.87 18.51
CA HIS A 79 25.90 15.88 18.16
C HIS A 79 26.22 14.53 18.83
N PRO A 80 25.59 14.21 19.99
CA PRO A 80 25.93 12.99 20.75
C PRO A 80 25.70 11.68 19.98
N ASP A 81 24.82 11.72 18.97
CA ASP A 81 24.55 10.59 18.08
C ASP A 81 25.63 10.40 17.00
N LEU A 82 26.35 11.45 16.63
CA LEU A 82 27.43 11.40 15.63
C LEU A 82 28.73 11.04 16.34
N LYS A 83 29.26 9.85 16.07
CA LYS A 83 30.47 9.33 16.73
C LYS A 83 31.75 9.72 16.01
N SER A 84 31.74 9.74 14.69
CA SER A 84 32.90 10.14 13.91
C SER A 84 32.53 10.55 12.50
N VAL A 85 33.38 11.40 11.92
CA VAL A 85 33.35 11.90 10.55
C VAL A 85 34.69 11.59 9.88
N GLY A 86 34.65 11.17 8.63
CA GLY A 86 35.82 11.00 7.77
C GLY A 86 35.54 11.47 6.35
N LEU A 87 36.58 11.87 5.65
CA LEU A 87 36.53 12.28 4.25
C LEU A 87 37.52 11.43 3.47
N VAL A 88 37.01 10.76 2.44
CA VAL A 88 37.78 9.91 1.54
C VAL A 88 37.78 10.52 0.15
N SER A 89 38.95 10.64 -0.46
CA SER A 89 39.15 11.09 -1.84
C SER A 89 38.37 10.20 -2.82
N PRO A 90 38.03 10.71 -4.02
CA PRO A 90 37.52 9.86 -5.10
C PRO A 90 38.42 8.64 -5.40
N ASP A 91 39.73 8.78 -5.20
CA ASP A 91 40.73 7.72 -5.40
C ASP A 91 40.82 6.72 -4.21
N GLY A 92 39.95 6.84 -3.21
CA GLY A 92 39.95 5.99 -2.03
C GLY A 92 40.98 6.37 -0.95
N ALA A 93 41.85 7.35 -1.23
CA ALA A 93 42.80 7.88 -0.24
C ALA A 93 42.06 8.68 0.85
N LYS A 94 42.37 8.45 2.13
CA LYS A 94 41.75 9.21 3.23
C LYS A 94 42.32 10.63 3.27
N ILE A 95 41.44 11.62 3.09
CA ILE A 95 41.80 13.05 3.13
C ILE A 95 41.78 13.56 4.57
N PHE A 96 40.79 13.13 5.35
CA PHE A 96 40.63 13.55 6.74
C PHE A 96 39.89 12.50 7.57
N GLU A 97 40.23 12.37 8.85
CA GLU A 97 39.45 11.62 9.80
C GLU A 97 39.42 12.27 11.19
N THR A 98 38.27 12.18 11.85
CA THR A 98 38.13 12.47 13.28
C THR A 98 38.67 11.31 14.12
N SER A 99 38.85 11.54 15.43
CA SER A 99 39.48 10.60 16.36
C SER A 99 38.92 9.18 16.25
N ASN A 100 39.79 8.21 15.95
CA ASN A 100 39.43 6.79 15.84
C ASN A 100 38.31 6.48 14.82
N HIS A 101 38.11 7.34 13.81
CA HIS A 101 37.05 7.17 12.83
C HIS A 101 37.14 5.82 12.12
N SER A 102 38.32 5.40 11.67
CA SER A 102 38.51 4.13 10.97
C SER A 102 37.94 2.91 11.73
N ALA A 103 38.18 2.80 13.05
CA ALA A 103 37.66 1.68 13.83
C ALA A 103 36.16 1.82 14.19
N VAL A 104 35.69 3.06 14.36
CA VAL A 104 34.27 3.35 14.62
C VAL A 104 33.43 3.14 13.37
N TRP A 105 33.95 3.53 12.20
CA TRP A 105 33.34 3.35 10.89
C TRP A 105 33.14 1.89 10.57
N GLU A 106 34.17 1.05 10.76
CA GLU A 106 34.07 -0.39 10.51
C GLU A 106 33.00 -1.05 11.38
N ARG A 107 32.95 -0.69 12.68
CA ARG A 107 31.89 -1.15 13.59
C ARG A 107 30.51 -0.66 13.17
N SER A 108 30.41 0.60 12.75
CA SER A 108 29.14 1.23 12.36
C SER A 108 28.64 0.74 11.00
N ARG A 109 29.54 0.28 10.13
CA ARG A 109 29.22 -0.33 8.83
C ARG A 109 28.56 -1.71 8.99
N ASN A 110 28.96 -2.43 10.02
CA ASN A 110 28.38 -3.73 10.37
C ASN A 110 27.05 -3.60 11.15
N VAL A 111 26.62 -2.38 11.48
CA VAL A 111 25.36 -2.12 12.18
C VAL A 111 24.42 -1.34 11.24
N PRO A 112 23.26 -1.88 10.88
CA PRO A 112 22.33 -1.21 9.98
C PRO A 112 21.94 0.20 10.45
N GLY A 113 22.01 1.18 9.55
CA GLY A 113 21.63 2.57 9.81
C GLY A 113 22.63 3.38 10.66
N SER A 114 23.75 2.80 11.07
CA SER A 114 24.82 3.48 11.82
C SER A 114 25.94 4.04 10.96
N ALA A 115 26.07 3.64 9.69
CA ALA A 115 27.01 4.22 8.75
C ALA A 115 26.26 4.94 7.63
N LEU A 116 26.62 6.20 7.38
CA LEU A 116 26.08 6.99 6.28
C LEU A 116 27.21 7.52 5.41
N THR A 117 27.09 7.39 4.10
CA THR A 117 28.03 7.95 3.12
C THR A 117 27.32 8.98 2.26
N THR A 118 27.91 10.17 2.12
CA THR A 118 27.41 11.20 1.22
C THR A 118 28.55 11.78 0.41
N THR A 119 28.33 12.00 -0.88
CA THR A 119 29.35 12.59 -1.77
C THR A 119 29.42 14.09 -1.55
N LEU A 120 30.62 14.63 -1.37
CA LEU A 120 30.87 16.06 -1.35
C LEU A 120 31.15 16.52 -2.78
N SER A 121 30.22 17.26 -3.36
CA SER A 121 30.38 17.87 -4.68
C SER A 121 29.94 19.33 -4.63
N ALA A 122 30.73 20.23 -5.22
CA ALA A 122 30.38 21.62 -5.41
C ALA A 122 30.88 22.10 -6.78
N ASP A 123 30.11 22.96 -7.44
CA ASP A 123 30.39 23.50 -8.78
C ASP A 123 30.78 22.43 -9.82
N GLY A 124 30.16 21.24 -9.73
CA GLY A 124 30.43 20.11 -10.62
C GLY A 124 31.74 19.35 -10.35
N LYS A 125 32.53 19.77 -9.35
CA LYS A 125 33.74 19.07 -8.91
C LYS A 125 33.42 18.19 -7.68
N SER A 126 33.80 16.91 -7.75
CA SER A 126 33.70 15.99 -6.62
C SER A 126 34.95 16.10 -5.75
N TYR A 127 34.76 16.42 -4.47
CA TYR A 127 35.82 16.57 -3.47
C TYR A 127 36.05 15.30 -2.66
N GLY A 128 35.21 14.27 -2.85
CA GLY A 128 35.32 12.99 -2.18
C GLY A 128 34.02 12.51 -1.54
N THR A 129 34.10 11.40 -0.81
CA THR A 129 33.00 10.79 -0.07
C THR A 129 33.16 11.07 1.42
N LEU A 130 32.17 11.74 1.99
CA LEU A 130 32.03 11.94 3.42
C LEU A 130 31.43 10.68 4.07
N GLN A 131 32.10 10.19 5.10
CA GLN A 131 31.72 9.03 5.91
C GLN A 131 31.31 9.50 7.30
N LEU A 132 30.07 9.20 7.70
CA LEU A 132 29.47 9.60 8.98
C LEU A 132 29.07 8.37 9.78
N ALA A 133 29.70 8.17 10.94
CA ALA A 133 29.37 7.08 11.84
C ALA A 133 28.48 7.56 12.98
N PHE A 134 27.35 6.88 13.18
CA PHE A 134 26.34 7.18 14.17
C PHE A 134 26.22 6.09 15.23
N ALA A 135 25.74 6.47 16.42
CA ALA A 135 25.39 5.54 17.48
C ALA A 135 24.35 4.50 16.99
N PRO A 136 24.44 3.23 17.43
CA PRO A 136 23.44 2.22 17.09
C PRO A 136 22.08 2.62 17.64
N LEU A 137 21.03 2.43 16.84
CA LEU A 137 19.66 2.60 17.30
C LEU A 137 19.32 1.47 18.28
N PRO A 138 18.57 1.74 19.36
CA PRO A 138 18.09 0.68 20.23
C PRO A 138 17.19 -0.31 19.43
N PRO A 139 17.15 -1.59 19.84
CA PRO A 139 16.35 -2.61 19.17
C PRO A 139 14.85 -2.25 19.25
N ALA A 140 14.09 -2.53 18.18
CA ALA A 140 12.68 -2.18 18.05
C ALA A 140 11.80 -2.67 19.21
N TRP A 141 12.15 -3.82 19.78
CA TRP A 141 11.41 -4.42 20.90
C TRP A 141 11.51 -3.61 22.19
N SER A 142 12.50 -2.72 22.34
CA SER A 142 12.66 -1.89 23.53
C SER A 142 11.54 -0.85 23.67
N ASP A 143 11.10 -0.25 22.56
CA ASP A 143 9.99 0.70 22.52
C ASP A 143 8.64 -0.03 22.66
N LEU A 144 8.50 -1.22 22.05
CA LEU A 144 7.33 -2.07 22.21
C LEU A 144 7.15 -2.53 23.67
N ASN A 145 8.23 -2.88 24.37
CA ASN A 145 8.17 -3.27 25.78
C ASN A 145 7.71 -2.11 26.68
N ARG A 146 8.13 -0.88 26.39
CA ARG A 146 7.68 0.32 27.14
C ARG A 146 6.19 0.60 26.90
N LEU A 147 5.74 0.46 25.66
CA LEU A 147 4.32 0.58 25.31
C LEU A 147 3.47 -0.49 26.02
N LEU A 148 3.89 -1.76 25.95
CA LEU A 148 3.17 -2.87 26.58
C LEU A 148 3.15 -2.75 28.11
N LEU A 149 4.28 -2.37 28.73
CA LEU A 149 4.38 -2.14 30.17
C LEU A 149 3.44 -1.01 30.62
N PHE A 150 3.10 -0.06 29.76
CA PHE A 150 2.17 1.02 30.07
C PHE A 150 0.70 0.64 29.80
N VAL A 151 0.40 0.07 28.63
CA VAL A 151 -0.97 -0.20 28.18
C VAL A 151 -1.60 -1.37 28.95
N CYS A 152 -0.87 -2.48 29.14
CA CYS A 152 -1.42 -3.67 29.79
C CYS A 152 -1.92 -3.43 31.23
N PRO A 153 -1.15 -2.84 32.16
CA PRO A 153 -1.64 -2.60 33.51
C PRO A 153 -2.74 -1.53 33.56
N THR A 154 -2.67 -0.51 32.69
CA THR A 154 -3.69 0.54 32.62
C THR A 154 -5.04 -0.01 32.15
N CYS A 155 -5.04 -0.83 31.10
CA CYS A 155 -6.25 -1.53 30.63
C CYS A 155 -6.75 -2.55 31.66
N PHE A 156 -5.86 -3.28 32.34
CA PHE A 156 -6.24 -4.24 33.38
C PHE A 156 -6.93 -3.56 34.58
N LEU A 157 -6.37 -2.46 35.08
CA LEU A 157 -6.96 -1.67 36.16
C LEU A 157 -8.34 -1.12 35.75
N MET A 158 -8.42 -0.46 34.58
CA MET A 158 -9.69 0.08 34.06
C MET A 158 -10.76 -1.01 33.91
N PHE A 159 -10.38 -2.20 33.43
CA PHE A 159 -11.30 -3.33 33.28
C PHE A 159 -11.74 -3.91 34.63
N ALA A 160 -10.81 -4.04 35.59
CA ALA A 160 -11.11 -4.49 36.94
C ALA A 160 -12.10 -3.57 37.67
N PHE A 161 -12.08 -2.26 37.40
CA PHE A 161 -13.07 -1.30 37.91
C PHE A 161 -14.44 -1.38 37.20
N LEU A 162 -14.49 -1.90 35.97
CA LEU A 162 -15.71 -1.98 35.15
C LEU A 162 -16.60 -3.19 35.52
N ILE A 163 -15.98 -4.33 35.91
CA ILE A 163 -16.68 -5.58 36.26
C ILE A 163 -17.68 -5.42 37.43
N PRO A 164 -17.33 -4.77 38.57
CA PRO A 164 -18.26 -4.58 39.69
C PRO A 164 -19.49 -3.75 39.31
N GLY A 165 -19.34 -2.76 38.42
CA GLY A 165 -20.43 -1.92 37.94
C GLY A 165 -21.41 -2.67 37.04
N LEU A 166 -20.92 -3.66 36.29
CA LEU A 166 -21.71 -4.48 35.38
C LEU A 166 -22.46 -5.61 36.11
N LEU A 167 -21.78 -6.33 37.01
CA LEU A 167 -22.38 -7.42 37.80
C LEU A 167 -23.48 -6.92 38.77
N ARG A 168 -23.35 -5.69 39.29
CA ARG A 168 -24.37 -5.09 40.15
C ARG A 168 -25.65 -4.70 39.39
N ARG A 169 -25.58 -4.47 38.08
CA ARG A 169 -26.73 -4.10 37.24
C ARG A 169 -27.58 -5.32 36.86
N ASP A 170 -26.93 -6.42 36.50
CA ASP A 170 -27.59 -7.69 36.16
C ASP A 170 -28.34 -8.30 37.36
N ARG A 171 -27.84 -8.08 38.59
CA ARG A 171 -28.54 -8.50 39.81
C ARG A 171 -29.84 -7.73 40.07
N ARG A 172 -29.96 -6.47 39.61
CA ARG A 172 -31.19 -5.66 39.77
C ARG A 172 -32.29 -6.05 38.80
N ASP A 173 -31.92 -6.50 37.59
CA ASP A 173 -32.88 -6.88 36.54
C ASP A 173 -33.51 -8.27 36.82
N ASN A 174 -32.86 -9.12 37.61
CA ASN A 174 -33.36 -10.46 38.00
C ASN A 174 -34.20 -10.51 39.29
N LEU A 175 -34.57 -9.36 39.88
CA LEU A 175 -35.30 -9.26 41.15
C LEU A 175 -36.78 -8.83 41.02
N GLU A 176 -37.30 -8.65 39.81
CA GLU A 176 -38.74 -8.46 39.57
C GLU A 176 -39.45 -9.83 39.55
N PRO A 177 -40.40 -10.13 40.47
CA PRO A 177 -41.01 -11.44 40.57
C PRO A 177 -42.18 -11.58 39.58
N VAL A 178 -42.01 -12.40 38.55
CA VAL A 178 -43.13 -12.90 37.74
C VAL A 178 -43.76 -14.09 38.49
N ALA A 179 -44.75 -13.78 39.31
CA ALA A 179 -45.61 -14.77 39.94
C ALA A 179 -46.66 -15.27 38.93
N GLY A 180 -46.65 -16.58 38.71
CA GLY A 180 -47.82 -17.36 38.29
C GLY A 180 -48.03 -17.52 36.80
N ARG A 181 -47.81 -18.73 36.27
CA ARG A 181 -48.91 -19.60 35.84
C ARG A 181 -48.41 -21.02 35.53
N GLN A 182 -49.03 -21.97 36.19
CA GLN A 182 -48.90 -23.40 36.05
C GLN A 182 -49.53 -23.94 34.76
N ASP A 183 -48.90 -25.00 34.25
CA ASP A 183 -49.50 -26.29 33.88
C ASP A 183 -50.13 -26.55 32.50
N THR A 184 -49.53 -27.56 31.85
CA THR A 184 -50.13 -28.84 31.36
C THR A 184 -50.29 -29.13 29.87
N SER A 185 -49.96 -30.39 29.59
CA SER A 185 -50.39 -31.32 28.51
C SER A 185 -49.62 -31.27 27.19
N THR A 186 -48.77 -32.25 26.82
CA THR A 186 -48.92 -33.70 26.51
C THR A 186 -49.51 -34.04 25.14
N ALA A 187 -48.97 -35.13 24.55
CA ALA A 187 -49.27 -35.84 23.30
C ALA A 187 -48.46 -35.34 22.08
N THR A 188 -47.36 -35.96 21.61
CA THR A 188 -47.03 -37.36 21.23
C THR A 188 -47.73 -37.85 19.95
N VAL A 189 -46.97 -38.63 19.15
CA VAL A 189 -47.31 -39.49 17.99
C VAL A 189 -46.79 -38.88 16.66
N SER A 190 -45.80 -39.39 15.92
CA SER A 190 -45.23 -40.73 15.58
C SER A 190 -45.50 -41.05 14.09
N ALA A 191 -44.50 -41.68 13.46
CA ALA A 191 -44.50 -42.37 12.17
C ALA A 191 -44.67 -41.48 10.92
N GLY A 192 -43.96 -41.69 9.82
CA GLY A 192 -43.10 -42.79 9.42
C GLY A 192 -43.13 -42.94 7.91
N ASN A 193 -42.06 -43.53 7.40
CA ASN A 193 -42.00 -44.36 6.20
C ASN A 193 -41.57 -43.77 4.85
N GLN A 194 -40.75 -44.63 4.23
CA GLN A 194 -39.95 -44.59 3.03
C GLN A 194 -40.75 -44.92 1.75
N GLY A 195 -40.10 -44.66 0.61
CA GLY A 195 -40.20 -45.49 -0.61
C GLY A 195 -40.51 -44.69 -1.88
N ARG A 196 -39.52 -44.42 -2.75
CA ARG A 196 -39.16 -45.17 -3.99
C ARG A 196 -40.20 -44.91 -5.12
N THR A 197 -39.89 -44.52 -6.36
CA THR A 197 -39.06 -45.20 -7.38
C THR A 197 -38.88 -44.32 -8.65
N THR A 198 -37.72 -44.47 -9.32
CA THR A 198 -37.45 -44.67 -10.77
C THR A 198 -37.85 -43.64 -11.85
N GLY A 199 -36.89 -43.40 -12.77
CA GLY A 199 -37.15 -42.98 -14.15
C GLY A 199 -35.86 -42.75 -14.95
N ASP A 200 -35.52 -43.71 -15.82
CA ASP A 200 -34.44 -43.71 -16.82
C ASP A 200 -34.62 -42.67 -17.94
N ALA A 201 -33.49 -42.25 -18.56
CA ALA A 201 -33.23 -42.07 -20.01
C ALA A 201 -31.97 -41.20 -20.19
N ALA A 202 -30.81 -41.72 -20.60
CA ALA A 202 -30.42 -42.07 -21.98
C ALA A 202 -30.55 -40.91 -22.99
N ALA A 203 -29.40 -40.34 -23.39
CA ALA A 203 -28.94 -40.20 -24.79
C ALA A 203 -28.03 -38.97 -25.01
N ASP A 204 -26.95 -39.25 -25.75
CA ASP A 204 -26.25 -38.38 -26.70
C ASP A 204 -25.81 -36.96 -26.31
N ARG A 205 -24.49 -36.83 -26.11
CA ARG A 205 -23.76 -35.58 -26.33
C ARG A 205 -23.32 -35.52 -27.80
N PRO A 206 -23.69 -34.51 -28.59
CA PRO A 206 -22.93 -34.15 -29.77
C PRO A 206 -21.68 -33.36 -29.35
N SER A 207 -20.54 -33.86 -29.80
CA SER A 207 -19.27 -33.15 -29.91
C SER A 207 -19.47 -31.91 -30.80
N VAL A 208 -19.39 -30.72 -30.20
CA VAL A 208 -19.43 -29.46 -30.94
C VAL A 208 -17.99 -29.02 -31.23
N ALA A 209 -17.77 -28.80 -32.51
CA ALA A 209 -16.53 -28.43 -33.15
C ALA A 209 -15.84 -27.21 -32.54
N SER A 210 -14.51 -27.22 -32.61
CA SER A 210 -13.63 -26.09 -32.37
C SER A 210 -14.10 -24.86 -33.14
N PRO A 211 -14.23 -23.68 -32.50
CA PRO A 211 -14.43 -22.45 -33.26
C PRO A 211 -13.15 -22.15 -34.03
N THR A 212 -13.32 -22.04 -35.34
CA THR A 212 -12.44 -21.41 -36.30
C THR A 212 -11.84 -20.13 -35.74
N SER A 213 -10.53 -20.01 -35.92
CA SER A 213 -9.69 -18.84 -35.71
C SER A 213 -10.26 -17.60 -36.40
N GLU A 214 -11.21 -16.92 -35.76
CA GLU A 214 -11.55 -15.54 -36.05
C GLU A 214 -10.41 -14.69 -35.49
N ALA A 215 -9.69 -14.00 -36.37
CA ALA A 215 -8.50 -13.24 -36.03
C ALA A 215 -8.81 -12.31 -34.85
N ALA A 216 -8.07 -12.47 -33.75
CA ALA A 216 -8.14 -11.56 -32.62
C ALA A 216 -8.02 -10.12 -33.14
N PRO A 217 -8.88 -9.19 -32.69
CA PRO A 217 -8.75 -7.79 -33.06
C PRO A 217 -7.33 -7.35 -32.74
N ASP A 218 -6.67 -6.70 -33.71
CA ASP A 218 -5.30 -6.19 -33.54
C ASP A 218 -5.32 -5.18 -32.40
N LEU A 219 -5.01 -5.66 -31.19
CA LEU A 219 -5.20 -4.89 -29.96
C LEU A 219 -4.12 -3.80 -29.93
N PRO A 220 -4.51 -2.53 -29.76
CA PRO A 220 -3.57 -1.43 -29.79
C PRO A 220 -2.57 -1.54 -28.63
N ASN A 221 -1.39 -0.94 -28.82
CA ASN A 221 -0.32 -0.91 -27.81
C ASN A 221 -0.87 -0.61 -26.41
N ARG A 222 -0.39 -1.34 -25.39
CA ARG A 222 -0.86 -1.31 -23.98
C ARG A 222 -1.21 0.08 -23.39
N HIS A 223 -0.49 1.14 -23.78
CA HIS A 223 -0.75 2.50 -23.32
C HIS A 223 -1.99 3.14 -23.97
N LEU A 224 -2.24 2.87 -25.26
CA LEU A 224 -3.42 3.34 -25.98
C LEU A 224 -4.69 2.67 -25.49
N LEU A 225 -4.60 1.41 -25.05
CA LEU A 225 -5.73 0.66 -24.51
C LEU A 225 -6.18 1.20 -23.14
N LEU A 226 -5.24 1.54 -22.24
CA LEU A 226 -5.56 2.18 -20.96
C LEU A 226 -6.14 3.58 -21.15
N ASP A 227 -5.55 4.39 -22.02
CA ASP A 227 -6.05 5.73 -22.37
C ASP A 227 -7.46 5.68 -22.97
N LEU A 228 -7.73 4.66 -23.80
CA LEU A 228 -9.04 4.37 -24.36
C LEU A 228 -10.05 4.01 -23.28
N MET A 229 -9.72 3.10 -22.36
CA MET A 229 -10.66 2.64 -21.32
C MET A 229 -11.10 3.77 -20.39
N VAL A 230 -10.17 4.64 -19.96
CA VAL A 230 -10.51 5.75 -19.07
C VAL A 230 -11.33 6.83 -19.79
N SER A 231 -10.96 7.12 -21.05
CA SER A 231 -11.69 8.07 -21.88
C SER A 231 -13.09 7.56 -22.26
N LEU A 232 -13.27 6.24 -22.39
CA LEU A 232 -14.56 5.60 -22.68
C LEU A 232 -15.53 5.69 -21.51
N ASP A 233 -15.10 5.41 -20.28
CA ASP A 233 -15.99 5.39 -19.10
C ASP A 233 -16.68 6.75 -18.88
N THR A 234 -15.91 7.83 -19.00
CA THR A 234 -16.44 9.20 -18.87
C THR A 234 -17.47 9.50 -19.96
N ARG A 235 -17.17 9.14 -21.21
CA ARG A 235 -18.04 9.44 -22.37
C ARG A 235 -19.30 8.60 -22.38
N LEU A 236 -19.22 7.34 -21.96
CA LEU A 236 -20.39 6.47 -21.85
C LEU A 236 -21.39 6.97 -20.82
N LYS A 237 -20.93 7.56 -19.72
CA LYS A 237 -21.79 8.23 -18.74
C LYS A 237 -22.55 9.39 -19.37
N ASP A 238 -21.87 10.23 -20.15
CA ASP A 238 -22.49 11.36 -20.85
C ASP A 238 -23.46 10.92 -21.95
N ILE A 239 -23.13 9.85 -22.69
CA ILE A 239 -24.01 9.25 -23.69
C ILE A 239 -25.27 8.67 -23.04
N ARG A 240 -25.15 7.92 -21.94
CA ARG A 240 -26.28 7.37 -21.18
C ARG A 240 -27.20 8.48 -20.70
N LEU A 241 -26.63 9.53 -20.11
CA LEU A 241 -27.37 10.70 -19.67
C LEU A 241 -28.09 11.41 -20.83
N ALA A 242 -27.47 11.50 -22.00
CA ALA A 242 -28.08 12.10 -23.18
C ALA A 242 -29.21 11.23 -23.77
N VAL A 243 -29.08 9.90 -23.75
CA VAL A 243 -30.15 8.97 -24.17
C VAL A 243 -31.35 9.05 -23.21
N ASP A 244 -31.10 9.03 -21.90
CA ASP A 244 -32.14 9.08 -20.86
C ASP A 244 -32.93 10.39 -20.91
N ASN A 245 -32.25 11.51 -21.19
CA ASN A 245 -32.87 12.83 -21.32
C ASN A 245 -33.43 13.11 -22.72
N ALA A 246 -33.31 12.17 -23.67
CA ALA A 246 -33.63 12.37 -25.08
C ALA A 246 -32.95 13.61 -25.70
N ASP A 247 -31.75 13.96 -25.21
CA ASP A 247 -30.94 15.05 -25.74
C ASP A 247 -30.11 14.56 -26.94
N PHE A 248 -30.76 14.53 -28.10
CA PHE A 248 -30.15 14.06 -29.34
C PHE A 248 -29.00 14.93 -29.84
N LYS A 249 -28.89 16.19 -29.39
CA LYS A 249 -27.80 17.09 -29.79
C LYS A 249 -26.52 16.73 -29.03
N SER A 250 -26.62 16.51 -27.73
CA SER A 250 -25.51 16.06 -26.89
C SER A 250 -25.11 14.63 -27.27
N LEU A 251 -26.09 13.74 -27.49
CA LEU A 251 -25.86 12.38 -27.94
C LEU A 251 -25.05 12.31 -29.25
N ARG A 252 -25.37 13.16 -30.23
CA ARG A 252 -24.63 13.22 -31.50
C ARG A 252 -23.20 13.71 -31.30
N THR A 253 -23.00 14.66 -30.40
CA THR A 253 -21.68 15.23 -30.09
C THR A 253 -20.78 14.15 -29.47
N GLU A 254 -21.30 13.42 -28.50
CA GLU A 254 -20.56 12.34 -27.86
C GLU A 254 -20.36 11.14 -28.78
N ALA A 255 -21.33 10.75 -29.61
CA ALA A 255 -21.17 9.68 -30.60
C ALA A 255 -20.05 9.99 -31.61
N ARG A 256 -19.96 11.26 -32.07
CA ARG A 256 -18.86 11.69 -32.94
C ARG A 256 -17.52 11.67 -32.21
N SER A 257 -17.49 12.06 -30.95
CA SER A 257 -16.27 12.00 -30.15
C SER A 257 -15.83 10.55 -29.88
N LEU A 258 -16.77 9.63 -29.67
CA LEU A 258 -16.53 8.20 -29.52
C LEU A 258 -15.88 7.61 -30.78
N ARG A 259 -16.36 8.03 -31.95
CA ARG A 259 -15.77 7.64 -33.25
C ARG A 259 -14.33 8.14 -33.39
N GLY A 260 -14.07 9.40 -33.01
CA GLY A 260 -12.73 9.97 -33.01
C GLY A 260 -11.78 9.27 -32.04
N LEU A 261 -12.29 8.85 -30.89
CA LEU A 261 -11.55 8.08 -29.88
C LEU A 261 -11.16 6.69 -30.40
N GLY A 262 -12.11 5.96 -30.99
CA GLY A 262 -11.82 4.65 -31.63
C GLY A 262 -10.73 4.75 -32.69
N GLN A 263 -10.77 5.80 -33.52
CA GLN A 263 -9.76 6.05 -34.55
C GLN A 263 -8.37 6.40 -33.97
N ALA A 264 -8.32 7.23 -32.92
CA ALA A 264 -7.05 7.60 -32.27
C ALA A 264 -6.41 6.43 -31.52
N SER A 265 -7.23 5.52 -30.99
CA SER A 265 -6.79 4.35 -30.24
C SER A 265 -6.64 3.09 -31.09
N GLY A 266 -6.93 3.14 -32.39
CA GLY A 266 -6.79 1.98 -33.30
C GLY A 266 -7.83 0.88 -33.08
N VAL A 267 -8.97 1.19 -32.46
CA VAL A 267 -10.06 0.24 -32.22
C VAL A 267 -11.16 0.46 -33.25
N ASP A 268 -10.95 -0.11 -34.44
CA ASP A 268 -11.88 0.01 -35.57
C ASP A 268 -13.26 -0.59 -35.25
N ALA A 269 -13.31 -1.54 -34.31
CA ALA A 269 -14.55 -2.15 -33.84
C ALA A 269 -15.54 -1.15 -33.19
N LEU A 270 -15.05 0.00 -32.68
CA LEU A 270 -15.90 1.06 -32.13
C LEU A 270 -16.53 1.95 -33.22
N PHE A 271 -16.05 1.90 -34.46
CA PHE A 271 -16.47 2.83 -35.51
C PHE A 271 -17.92 2.61 -35.94
N ALA A 272 -18.26 1.36 -36.30
CA ALA A 272 -19.59 0.99 -36.78
C ALA A 272 -20.71 1.30 -35.76
N PRO A 273 -20.58 0.94 -34.47
CA PRO A 273 -21.62 1.26 -33.49
C PRO A 273 -21.66 2.76 -33.13
N ALA A 274 -20.54 3.46 -33.10
CA ALA A 274 -20.52 4.92 -32.87
C ALA A 274 -21.21 5.69 -34.02
N GLU A 275 -21.00 5.28 -35.26
CA GLU A 275 -21.67 5.87 -36.42
C GLU A 275 -23.18 5.55 -36.43
N ALA A 276 -23.55 4.33 -36.07
CA ALA A 276 -24.96 3.95 -35.94
C ALA A 276 -25.66 4.72 -34.82
N LEU A 277 -24.97 4.99 -33.70
CA LEU A 277 -25.45 5.84 -32.62
C LEU A 277 -25.62 7.30 -33.07
N GLU A 278 -24.68 7.84 -33.86
CA GLU A 278 -24.81 9.18 -34.48
C GLU A 278 -26.03 9.25 -35.41
N ARG A 279 -26.27 8.19 -36.20
CA ARG A 279 -27.44 8.08 -37.08
C ARG A 279 -28.76 7.97 -36.31
N ALA A 280 -28.80 7.25 -35.20
CA ALA A 280 -29.96 7.15 -34.33
C ALA A 280 -30.29 8.53 -33.70
N ALA A 281 -29.27 9.27 -33.26
CA ALA A 281 -29.42 10.63 -32.75
C ALA A 281 -29.99 11.58 -33.82
N LEU A 282 -29.52 11.50 -35.07
CA LEU A 282 -30.05 12.30 -36.18
C LEU A 282 -31.52 12.02 -36.49
N ARG A 283 -31.99 10.79 -36.24
CA ARG A 283 -33.38 10.38 -36.47
C ARG A 283 -34.27 10.57 -35.25
N ALA A 284 -33.73 11.10 -34.13
CA ALA A 284 -34.39 11.17 -32.84
C ALA A 284 -34.94 9.80 -32.38
N ASP A 285 -34.22 8.71 -32.71
CA ASP A 285 -34.63 7.34 -32.41
C ASP A 285 -33.99 6.87 -31.09
N THR A 286 -34.72 7.04 -30.00
CA THR A 286 -34.26 6.64 -28.65
C THR A 286 -34.04 5.13 -28.56
N ARG A 287 -34.91 4.31 -29.16
CA ARG A 287 -34.78 2.84 -29.09
C ARG A 287 -33.55 2.36 -29.86
N GLY A 288 -33.34 2.92 -31.05
CA GLY A 288 -32.12 2.68 -31.83
C GLY A 288 -30.87 3.10 -31.07
N ALA A 289 -30.90 4.25 -30.39
CA ALA A 289 -29.77 4.72 -29.59
C ALA A 289 -29.45 3.81 -28.39
N THR A 290 -30.47 3.32 -27.67
CA THR A 290 -30.30 2.39 -26.55
C THR A 290 -29.72 1.05 -27.00
N GLU A 291 -30.16 0.50 -28.14
CA GLU A 291 -29.61 -0.76 -28.66
C GLU A 291 -28.15 -0.61 -29.11
N MET A 292 -27.81 0.51 -29.75
CA MET A 292 -26.42 0.78 -30.13
C MET A 292 -25.52 0.98 -28.90
N LEU A 293 -26.04 1.62 -27.85
CA LEU A 293 -25.32 1.74 -26.58
C LEU A 293 -25.02 0.36 -25.97
N ARG A 294 -25.99 -0.56 -25.98
CA ARG A 294 -25.81 -1.93 -25.52
C ARG A 294 -24.71 -2.66 -26.31
N GLN A 295 -24.67 -2.47 -27.63
CA GLN A 295 -23.61 -3.05 -28.47
C GLN A 295 -22.23 -2.47 -28.17
N ILE A 296 -22.14 -1.19 -27.82
CA ILE A 296 -20.88 -0.54 -27.38
C ILE A 296 -20.44 -1.11 -26.03
N ASP A 297 -21.37 -1.30 -25.09
CA ASP A 297 -21.08 -1.91 -23.79
C ASP A 297 -20.56 -3.36 -23.94
N ASP A 298 -21.23 -4.18 -24.76
CA ASP A 298 -20.80 -5.56 -25.06
C ASP A 298 -19.39 -5.59 -25.69
N LEU A 299 -19.09 -4.66 -26.61
CA LEU A 299 -17.77 -4.52 -27.23
C LEU A 299 -16.69 -4.16 -26.22
N ILE A 300 -16.99 -3.28 -25.28
CA ILE A 300 -16.04 -2.85 -24.24
C ILE A 300 -15.76 -3.99 -23.28
N GLU A 301 -16.76 -4.79 -22.92
CA GLU A 301 -16.59 -5.98 -22.10
C GLU A 301 -15.70 -7.02 -22.81
N GLN A 302 -15.90 -7.22 -24.11
CA GLN A 302 -15.06 -8.09 -24.93
C GLN A 302 -13.61 -7.60 -25.02
N ILE A 303 -13.39 -6.31 -25.27
CA ILE A 303 -12.05 -5.70 -25.33
C ILE A 303 -11.37 -5.78 -23.96
N SER A 304 -12.10 -5.53 -22.86
CA SER A 304 -11.56 -5.62 -21.50
C SER A 304 -11.17 -7.05 -21.14
N THR A 305 -11.97 -8.03 -21.55
CA THR A 305 -11.71 -9.45 -21.32
C THR A 305 -10.54 -9.95 -22.17
N ALA A 306 -10.48 -9.56 -23.45
CA ALA A 306 -9.37 -9.89 -24.35
C ALA A 306 -8.06 -9.24 -23.86
N ALA A 307 -8.11 -7.98 -23.44
CA ALA A 307 -6.99 -7.31 -22.81
C ALA A 307 -6.56 -8.02 -21.52
N ALA A 308 -7.49 -8.44 -20.66
CA ALA A 308 -7.16 -9.19 -19.44
C ALA A 308 -6.47 -10.53 -19.74
N LEU A 309 -6.85 -11.22 -20.83
CA LEU A 309 -6.23 -12.47 -21.29
C LEU A 309 -4.86 -12.27 -21.94
N GLU A 310 -4.67 -11.18 -22.70
CA GLU A 310 -3.38 -10.83 -23.28
C GLU A 310 -2.39 -10.27 -22.23
N PHE A 311 -2.88 -9.56 -21.21
CA PHE A 311 -2.09 -9.01 -20.10
C PHE A 311 -1.36 -10.08 -19.28
N ASP A 312 -1.87 -11.32 -19.26
CA ASP A 312 -1.24 -12.42 -18.53
C ASP A 312 -0.05 -13.03 -19.31
N SER A 313 0.00 -12.86 -20.64
CA SER A 313 0.88 -13.67 -21.51
C SER A 313 2.16 -13.00 -21.98
N GLN A 314 2.33 -11.67 -21.90
CA GLN A 314 3.48 -10.99 -22.54
C GLN A 314 4.49 -10.23 -21.64
N THR A 315 4.40 -10.26 -20.30
CA THR A 315 5.49 -9.66 -19.46
C THR A 315 5.75 -10.29 -18.07
N SER A 316 5.14 -11.43 -17.74
CA SER A 316 5.06 -11.91 -16.34
C SER A 316 6.24 -12.74 -15.85
N GLY A 317 7.44 -12.15 -15.81
CA GLY A 317 8.47 -12.59 -14.87
C GLY A 317 8.25 -11.95 -13.50
N PRO A 318 8.31 -12.72 -12.38
CA PRO A 318 8.27 -12.15 -11.03
C PRO A 318 9.44 -11.17 -10.81
N ILE A 319 9.17 -10.02 -10.20
CA ILE A 319 10.17 -9.02 -9.88
C ILE A 319 10.66 -9.31 -8.45
N ALA A 320 11.87 -9.84 -8.35
CA ALA A 320 12.53 -10.10 -7.07
C ALA A 320 13.16 -8.82 -6.51
N CYS A 321 13.20 -8.73 -5.19
CA CYS A 321 13.95 -7.69 -4.49
C CYS A 321 15.46 -7.95 -4.63
N SER A 322 16.25 -6.91 -4.88
CA SER A 322 17.72 -7.01 -4.95
C SER A 322 18.41 -7.06 -3.59
N LEU A 323 17.69 -6.80 -2.48
CA LEU A 323 18.23 -6.89 -1.13
C LEU A 323 18.35 -8.36 -0.68
N PRO A 324 19.32 -8.68 0.20
CA PRO A 324 19.51 -10.03 0.74
C PRO A 324 18.36 -10.39 1.70
N LEU A 325 17.31 -11.00 1.15
CA LEU A 325 16.11 -11.39 1.90
C LEU A 325 16.36 -12.52 2.90
N ASP A 326 17.52 -13.17 2.94
CA ASP A 326 17.84 -14.16 3.97
C ASP A 326 17.96 -13.53 5.36
N ASP A 327 18.27 -12.24 5.42
CA ASP A 327 18.32 -11.43 6.63
C ASP A 327 16.92 -10.97 7.05
N ASP A 328 16.58 -11.21 8.32
CA ASP A 328 15.29 -10.82 8.90
C ASP A 328 15.07 -9.30 8.88
N ASP A 329 16.12 -8.50 9.03
CA ASP A 329 16.00 -7.03 9.07
C ASP A 329 15.64 -6.46 7.70
N TYR A 330 16.28 -6.94 6.62
CA TYR A 330 15.94 -6.52 5.25
C TYR A 330 14.56 -7.04 4.84
N ARG A 331 14.19 -8.25 5.27
CA ARG A 331 12.85 -8.82 5.05
C ARG A 331 11.76 -7.96 5.70
N GLU A 332 11.98 -7.49 6.93
CA GLU A 332 11.05 -6.60 7.64
C GLU A 332 10.90 -5.25 6.92
N ILE A 333 12.01 -4.65 6.49
CA ILE A 333 12.00 -3.39 5.71
C ILE A 333 11.24 -3.55 4.40
N VAL A 334 11.46 -4.64 3.67
CA VAL A 334 10.77 -4.91 2.40
C VAL A 334 9.26 -5.12 2.63
N ASN A 335 8.88 -5.84 3.69
CA ASN A 335 7.47 -6.02 4.03
C ASN A 335 6.80 -4.69 4.45
N GLU A 336 7.46 -3.88 5.29
CA GLU A 336 6.94 -2.55 5.68
C GLU A 336 6.80 -1.64 4.46
N PHE A 337 7.77 -1.67 3.54
CA PHE A 337 7.69 -0.94 2.28
C PHE A 337 6.50 -1.39 1.44
N ILE A 338 6.29 -2.70 1.25
CA ILE A 338 5.17 -3.22 0.45
C ILE A 338 3.83 -2.80 1.07
N GLU A 339 3.67 -2.92 2.39
CA GLU A 339 2.45 -2.45 3.07
C GLU A 339 2.24 -0.94 2.92
N GLN A 340 3.30 -0.15 3.04
CA GLN A 340 3.21 1.31 2.87
C GLN A 340 2.94 1.68 1.40
N PHE A 341 3.54 0.95 0.46
CA PHE A 341 3.33 1.13 -0.96
C PHE A 341 1.87 0.84 -1.33
N ASP A 342 1.26 -0.23 -0.82
CA ASP A 342 -0.15 -0.53 -1.06
C ASP A 342 -1.09 0.60 -0.59
N ARG A 343 -0.85 1.14 0.61
CA ARG A 343 -1.64 2.26 1.14
C ARG A 343 -1.49 3.51 0.28
N ARG A 344 -0.27 3.84 -0.13
CA ARG A 344 0.04 5.04 -0.91
C ARG A 344 -0.41 4.90 -2.37
N LEU A 345 -0.41 3.69 -2.92
CA LEU A 345 -0.93 3.39 -4.25
C LEU A 345 -2.42 3.72 -4.36
N MET A 346 -3.20 3.42 -3.32
CA MET A 346 -4.61 3.82 -3.25
C MET A 346 -4.78 5.35 -3.22
N LEU A 347 -3.89 6.08 -2.54
CA LEU A 347 -3.89 7.54 -2.54
C LEU A 347 -3.55 8.10 -3.92
N MET A 348 -2.54 7.55 -4.60
CA MET A 348 -2.16 7.95 -5.96
C MET A 348 -3.32 7.76 -6.95
N LEU A 349 -4.03 6.62 -6.85
CA LEU A 349 -5.23 6.36 -7.66
C LEU A 349 -6.29 7.44 -7.44
N SER A 350 -6.61 7.71 -6.18
CA SER A 350 -7.57 8.75 -5.81
C SER A 350 -7.13 10.15 -6.27
N HIS A 351 -5.84 10.48 -6.20
CA HIS A 351 -5.32 11.78 -6.63
C HIS A 351 -5.36 11.96 -8.14
N VAL A 352 -5.06 10.89 -8.89
CA VAL A 352 -5.24 10.90 -10.34
C VAL A 352 -6.71 11.17 -10.64
N GLU A 353 -7.64 10.36 -10.15
CA GLU A 353 -9.09 10.52 -10.39
C GLU A 353 -9.63 11.92 -10.09
N GLN A 354 -9.14 12.55 -9.01
CA GLN A 354 -9.57 13.88 -8.58
C GLN A 354 -8.83 15.04 -9.28
N GLY A 355 -7.85 14.75 -10.15
CA GLY A 355 -6.99 15.78 -10.75
C GLY A 355 -6.10 16.51 -9.72
N ALA A 356 -5.82 15.87 -8.59
CA ALA A 356 -5.01 16.41 -7.50
C ALA A 356 -3.51 16.19 -7.79
N PHE A 357 -2.94 17.02 -8.67
CA PHE A 357 -1.57 16.83 -9.17
C PHE A 357 -0.46 17.11 -8.15
N GLU A 358 -0.59 18.12 -7.28
CA GLU A 358 0.43 18.41 -6.26
C GLU A 358 0.62 17.24 -5.28
N PRO A 359 -0.45 16.69 -4.66
CA PRO A 359 -0.34 15.50 -3.82
C PRO A 359 0.20 14.29 -4.59
N LEU A 360 -0.22 14.09 -5.84
CA LEU A 360 0.27 13.01 -6.69
C LEU A 360 1.78 13.10 -6.94
N GLU A 361 2.33 14.30 -7.16
CA GLU A 361 3.78 14.51 -7.30
C GLU A 361 4.53 14.08 -6.02
N GLN A 362 4.02 14.43 -4.84
CA GLN A 362 4.64 14.07 -3.55
C GLN A 362 4.61 12.56 -3.31
N GLU A 363 3.50 11.91 -3.66
CA GLU A 363 3.37 10.47 -3.58
C GLU A 363 4.37 9.76 -4.52
N ALA A 364 4.46 10.21 -5.77
CA ALA A 364 5.39 9.69 -6.78
C ALA A 364 6.87 9.95 -6.40
N HIS A 365 7.16 11.09 -5.79
CA HIS A 365 8.50 11.42 -5.31
C HIS A 365 8.99 10.46 -4.23
N TRP A 366 8.14 10.12 -3.26
CA TRP A 366 8.45 9.09 -2.26
C TRP A 366 8.65 7.72 -2.92
N LEU A 367 7.82 7.36 -3.90
CA LEU A 367 7.95 6.06 -4.58
C LEU A 367 9.29 5.96 -5.32
N LYS A 368 9.74 7.05 -5.94
CA LYS A 368 11.07 7.17 -6.54
C LYS A 368 12.19 6.94 -5.51
N GLY A 369 12.08 7.54 -4.33
CA GLY A 369 13.10 7.44 -3.27
C GLY A 369 13.14 6.08 -2.56
N CYS A 370 11.98 5.54 -2.22
CA CYS A 370 11.86 4.29 -1.47
C CYS A 370 11.97 3.04 -2.37
N GLY A 371 11.43 3.06 -3.59
CA GLY A 371 11.50 1.92 -4.50
C GLY A 371 12.94 1.52 -4.86
N GLY A 372 13.80 2.51 -5.14
CA GLY A 372 15.21 2.27 -5.44
C GLY A 372 16.04 1.81 -4.24
N THR A 373 15.72 2.30 -3.04
CA THR A 373 16.48 1.96 -1.81
C THR A 373 16.09 0.62 -1.20
N VAL A 374 14.86 0.16 -1.44
CA VAL A 374 14.34 -1.14 -0.98
C VAL A 374 14.58 -2.26 -2.01
N GLY A 375 15.35 -1.98 -3.06
CA GLY A 375 15.78 -3.01 -4.03
C GLY A 375 14.74 -3.37 -5.10
N TYR A 376 13.76 -2.48 -5.36
CA TYR A 376 12.80 -2.60 -6.44
C TYR A 376 13.04 -1.51 -7.49
N GLU A 377 14.20 -1.58 -8.15
CA GLU A 377 14.64 -0.58 -9.13
C GLU A 377 13.64 -0.38 -10.29
N ALA A 378 12.87 -1.41 -10.62
CA ALA A 378 11.79 -1.36 -11.61
C ALA A 378 10.76 -0.25 -11.31
N LEU A 379 10.54 0.12 -10.03
CA LEU A 379 9.62 1.19 -9.63
C LEU A 379 10.15 2.59 -9.90
N THR A 380 11.48 2.76 -10.01
CA THR A 380 12.12 4.08 -10.08
C THR A 380 11.72 4.85 -11.34
N LYS A 381 11.77 4.20 -12.51
CA LYS A 381 11.47 4.84 -13.79
C LYS A 381 9.98 5.26 -13.90
N PRO A 382 8.99 4.39 -13.63
CA PRO A 382 7.58 4.78 -13.63
C PRO A 382 7.23 5.83 -12.57
N ALA A 383 7.90 5.81 -11.40
CA ALA A 383 7.70 6.85 -10.39
C ALA A 383 8.22 8.22 -10.85
N ILE A 384 9.36 8.26 -11.55
CA ILE A 384 9.88 9.49 -12.18
C ILE A 384 8.90 10.00 -13.23
N GLU A 385 8.44 9.12 -14.13
CA GLU A 385 7.46 9.47 -15.16
C GLU A 385 6.17 10.03 -14.54
N LEU A 386 5.63 9.37 -13.52
CA LEU A 386 4.43 9.82 -12.80
C LEU A 386 4.64 11.20 -12.15
N MET A 387 5.79 11.44 -11.53
CA MET A 387 6.16 12.71 -10.91
C MET A 387 6.24 13.84 -11.95
N HIS A 388 6.88 13.59 -13.10
CA HIS A 388 6.98 14.59 -14.17
C HIS A 388 5.61 14.87 -14.81
N SER A 389 4.80 13.85 -15.06
CA SER A 389 3.44 14.01 -15.57
C SER A 389 2.53 14.78 -14.61
N ALA A 390 2.66 14.53 -13.30
CA ALA A 390 1.92 15.27 -12.27
C ALA A 390 2.33 16.75 -12.26
N ARG A 391 3.63 17.04 -12.31
CA ARG A 391 4.13 18.42 -12.38
C ARG A 391 3.67 19.14 -13.67
N ALA A 392 3.58 18.42 -14.78
CA ALA A 392 3.04 18.93 -16.04
C ALA A 392 1.51 19.05 -16.06
N LYS A 393 0.81 18.55 -15.02
CA LYS A 393 -0.66 18.45 -14.93
C LYS A 393 -1.28 17.68 -16.11
N ASP A 394 -0.52 16.75 -16.68
CA ASP A 394 -0.96 15.88 -17.77
C ASP A 394 -1.63 14.65 -17.17
N HIS A 395 -2.95 14.74 -17.02
CA HIS A 395 -3.78 13.69 -16.43
C HIS A 395 -3.65 12.34 -17.14
N LEU A 396 -3.54 12.34 -18.47
CA LEU A 396 -3.43 11.13 -19.27
C LEU A 396 -2.07 10.48 -19.07
N ALA A 397 -0.99 11.27 -19.07
CA ALA A 397 0.35 10.76 -18.78
C ALA A 397 0.46 10.25 -17.32
N CYS A 398 -0.22 10.89 -16.36
CA CYS A 398 -0.31 10.39 -14.98
C CYS A 398 -0.99 9.01 -14.91
N GLN A 399 -2.11 8.82 -15.60
CA GLN A 399 -2.81 7.53 -15.65
C GLN A 399 -1.92 6.42 -16.22
N ARG A 400 -1.21 6.70 -17.33
CA ARG A 400 -0.28 5.75 -17.94
C ARG A 400 0.85 5.36 -17.01
N ALA A 401 1.52 6.35 -16.40
CA ALA A 401 2.62 6.09 -15.49
C ALA A 401 2.16 5.33 -14.23
N LEU A 402 0.98 5.65 -13.69
CA LEU A 402 0.39 4.93 -12.56
C LEU A 402 -0.02 3.50 -12.93
N GLY A 403 -0.51 3.26 -14.15
CA GLY A 403 -0.77 1.93 -14.68
C GLY A 403 0.49 1.05 -14.75
N ALA A 404 1.63 1.64 -15.10
CA ALA A 404 2.92 0.95 -15.06
C ALA A 404 3.36 0.60 -13.63
N VAL A 405 3.16 1.52 -12.67
CA VAL A 405 3.41 1.27 -11.24
C VAL A 405 2.55 0.12 -10.70
N LEU A 406 1.26 0.08 -11.06
CA LEU A 406 0.34 -1.00 -10.67
C LEU A 406 0.76 -2.36 -11.21
N ASP A 407 1.21 -2.42 -12.46
CA ASP A 407 1.67 -3.66 -13.07
C ASP A 407 2.92 -4.20 -12.39
N ILE A 408 3.87 -3.32 -12.05
CA ILE A 408 5.03 -3.72 -11.27
C ILE A 408 4.60 -4.23 -9.91
N ARG A 409 3.65 -3.56 -9.23
CA ARG A 409 3.15 -4.01 -7.93
C ARG A 409 2.57 -5.42 -7.97
N LYS A 410 1.81 -5.77 -9.01
CA LYS A 410 1.26 -7.13 -9.21
C LYS A 410 2.35 -8.19 -9.36
N ARG A 411 3.52 -7.79 -9.86
CA ARG A 411 4.66 -8.67 -10.15
C ARG A 411 5.69 -8.73 -9.03
N LEU A 412 5.61 -7.87 -8.02
CA LEU A 412 6.53 -7.89 -6.88
C LEU A 412 6.34 -9.18 -6.06
N VAL A 413 7.43 -9.92 -5.84
CA VAL A 413 7.43 -11.06 -4.92
C VAL A 413 7.46 -10.53 -3.49
N VAL A 414 6.42 -10.88 -2.71
CA VAL A 414 6.35 -10.56 -1.28
C VAL A 414 7.17 -11.60 -0.50
N PRO A 415 8.14 -11.20 0.34
CA PRO A 415 8.86 -12.14 1.20
C PRO A 415 7.90 -12.75 2.23
N ILE A 416 7.52 -14.02 2.03
CA ILE A 416 6.67 -14.74 2.98
C ILE A 416 7.48 -14.97 4.26
N THR A 417 7.01 -14.42 5.38
CA THR A 417 7.52 -14.79 6.70
C THR A 417 7.10 -16.23 6.99
N PRO A 418 8.03 -17.15 7.31
CA PRO A 418 7.64 -18.44 7.85
C PRO A 418 6.88 -18.18 9.15
N ASN A 419 5.63 -18.65 9.18
CA ASN A 419 4.71 -18.51 10.30
C ASN A 419 5.38 -18.66 11.67
N GLY A 420 4.95 -17.79 12.59
CA GLY A 420 5.35 -17.71 13.99
C GLY A 420 5.74 -19.03 14.65
N HIS A 421 7.04 -19.27 14.76
CA HIS A 421 7.56 -19.95 15.93
C HIS A 421 7.61 -18.89 17.03
N SER A 422 6.51 -18.86 17.79
CA SER A 422 6.44 -18.23 19.10
C SER A 422 7.78 -18.41 19.83
N LYS A 423 8.52 -17.30 20.00
CA LYS A 423 9.71 -17.21 20.86
C LYS A 423 9.42 -17.58 22.33
N THR A 424 8.21 -18.04 22.66
CA THR A 424 7.80 -18.53 23.98
C THR A 424 8.13 -20.01 24.22
N GLN A 425 8.36 -20.85 23.20
CA GLN A 425 8.65 -22.28 23.44
C GLN A 425 10.14 -22.61 23.66
N ALA A 426 11.08 -21.89 23.04
CA ALA A 426 12.52 -22.15 23.21
C ALA A 426 13.04 -21.87 24.64
N LYS A 427 12.35 -21.03 25.42
CA LYS A 427 12.72 -20.77 26.83
C LYS A 427 12.13 -21.79 27.81
N THR A 428 11.11 -22.53 27.42
CA THR A 428 10.46 -23.52 28.30
C THR A 428 11.17 -24.88 28.25
N GLU A 429 11.82 -25.21 27.14
CA GLU A 429 12.64 -26.42 27.00
C GLU A 429 14.03 -26.30 27.64
N SER A 430 14.64 -25.10 27.58
CA SER A 430 15.89 -24.79 28.28
C SER A 430 15.75 -24.82 29.81
N LEU A 431 14.57 -24.46 30.35
CA LEU A 431 14.34 -24.47 31.81
C LEU A 431 14.00 -25.87 32.36
N ARG A 432 13.43 -26.77 31.55
CA ARG A 432 13.17 -28.17 31.94
C ARG A 432 14.42 -29.04 31.95
N GLN A 433 15.44 -28.73 31.15
CA GLN A 433 16.72 -29.45 31.19
C GLN A 433 17.64 -29.01 32.35
N SER A 434 17.40 -27.84 32.95
CA SER A 434 18.21 -27.34 34.08
C SER A 434 17.67 -27.73 35.46
N THR A 435 16.49 -28.32 35.58
CA THR A 435 15.86 -28.70 36.87
C THR A 435 15.80 -30.20 37.14
N GLY A 436 16.43 -31.04 36.29
CA GLY A 436 16.48 -32.50 36.44
C GLY A 436 17.80 -33.09 36.93
N LYS A 437 18.73 -32.27 37.44
CA LYS A 437 19.95 -32.73 38.12
C LYS A 437 20.03 -32.10 39.50
N ASN A 438 19.45 -32.79 40.47
CA ASN A 438 19.94 -32.89 41.85
C ASN A 438 19.36 -34.14 42.49
#